data_AF-A0A6M4YAZ5-F1
#
_entry.id   AF-A0A6M4YAZ5-F1
#
_cell.length_a   1.000
_cell.length_b   1.000
_cell.length_c   1.000
_cell.angle_alpha   90.00
_cell.angle_beta   90.00
_cell.angle_gamma   90.00
#
_symmetry.space_group_name_H-M   'P 1'
#
loop_
_entity.id
_entity.type
_entity.pdbx_description
1 polymer ?
#
loop_
_entity_poly.entity_id
_entity_poly.type
_entity_poly.pdbx_seq_one_letter_code
_entity_poly.pdbx_strand_id
1 'polypeptide(L)'
;MSYQSLAATTANITELRRNPMGTIKEGKGDAVAILYRNEPAFYCVPPELYAYYLELAEDAELNRIVDERVKRSEFVSVNLEDL
;
A
#
# COMPACT_ATOMS: atom_id res chain seq x y z
N MET A 1 -12.25 -11.37 18.49
CA MET A 1 -12.34 -10.76 17.15
C MET A 1 -11.52 -11.61 16.20
N SER A 2 -12.13 -12.16 15.15
CA SER A 2 -11.42 -12.84 14.08
C SER A 2 -10.73 -11.78 13.22
N TYR A 3 -9.43 -11.62 13.36
CA TYR A 3 -8.65 -10.82 12.41
C TYR A 3 -8.54 -11.61 11.11
N GLN A 4 -9.15 -11.09 10.04
CA GLN A 4 -8.90 -11.62 8.71
C GLN A 4 -7.52 -11.12 8.27
N SER A 5 -6.57 -12.05 8.14
CA SER A 5 -5.22 -11.70 7.68
C SER A 5 -5.30 -11.12 6.27
N LEU A 6 -4.79 -9.90 6.09
CA LEU A 6 -4.66 -9.27 4.77
C LEU A 6 -3.39 -9.74 4.03
N ALA A 7 -2.53 -10.49 4.72
CA ALA A 7 -1.35 -11.13 4.15
C ALA A 7 -1.55 -12.64 4.06
N ALA A 8 -1.08 -13.23 2.95
CA ALA A 8 -1.05 -14.68 2.76
C ALA A 8 0.02 -15.36 3.64
N THR A 9 1.05 -14.61 4.05
CA THR A 9 2.15 -15.09 4.87
C THR A 9 2.16 -14.41 6.24
N THR A 10 2.38 -15.20 7.29
CA THR A 10 2.50 -14.73 8.68
C THR A 10 3.81 -15.20 9.28
N ALA A 11 4.42 -14.39 10.14
CA ALA A 11 5.58 -14.79 10.95
C ALA A 11 5.46 -14.27 12.38
N ASN A 12 6.06 -14.95 13.35
CA ASN A 12 6.11 -14.46 14.72
C ASN A 12 7.19 -13.39 14.90
N ILE A 13 7.00 -12.49 15.87
CA ILE A 13 8.01 -11.49 16.21
C ILE A 13 9.38 -12.11 16.55
N THR A 14 9.39 -13.32 17.12
CA THR A 14 10.62 -14.04 17.45
C THR A 14 11.36 -14.50 16.20
N GLU A 15 10.64 -14.95 15.17
CA GLU A 15 11.22 -15.37 13.89
C GLU A 15 11.80 -14.17 13.14
N LEU A 16 11.04 -13.07 13.10
CA LEU A 16 11.48 -11.80 12.53
C LEU A 16 12.77 -11.31 13.22
N ARG A 17 12.83 -11.34 14.56
CA ARG A 17 14.03 -10.94 15.31
C ARG A 17 15.23 -11.84 15.04
N ARG A 18 15.01 -13.14 14.80
CA ARG A 18 16.09 -14.11 14.54
C ARG A 18 16.67 -13.95 13.14
N ASN A 19 15.82 -13.77 12.13
CA ASN A 19 16.24 -13.64 10.74
C ASN A 19 15.33 -12.69 9.95
N PRO A 20 15.52 -11.37 10.07
CA PRO A 20 14.64 -10.39 9.44
C PRO A 20 14.53 -10.56 7.93
N MET A 21 15.67 -10.77 7.27
CA MET A 21 15.72 -10.91 5.80
C MET A 21 15.08 -12.21 5.32
N GLY A 22 15.21 -13.30 6.08
CA GLY A 22 14.55 -14.58 5.77
C GLY A 22 13.03 -14.45 5.87
N THR A 23 12.54 -13.87 6.97
CA THR A 23 11.11 -13.64 7.19
C THR A 23 10.48 -12.78 6.10
N ILE A 24 11.15 -11.72 5.64
CA ILE A 24 10.62 -10.90 4.54
C ILE A 24 10.63 -11.69 3.21
N LYS A 25 11.67 -12.49 2.95
CA LYS A 25 11.75 -13.32 1.73
C LYS A 25 10.65 -14.39 1.65
N GLU A 26 10.17 -14.89 2.78
CA GLU A 26 9.02 -15.83 2.82
C GLU A 26 7.74 -15.21 2.27
N GLY A 27 7.60 -13.88 2.32
CA GLY A 27 6.52 -13.13 1.70
C GLY A 27 6.61 -13.05 0.17
N LYS A 28 7.73 -13.45 -0.45
CA LYS A 28 7.93 -13.48 -1.91
C LYS A 28 7.58 -12.16 -2.63
N GLY A 29 7.79 -11.03 -1.96
CA GLY A 29 7.46 -9.70 -2.47
C GLY A 29 6.12 -9.15 -1.98
N ASP A 30 5.26 -9.98 -1.37
CA ASP A 30 4.05 -9.55 -0.68
C ASP A 30 4.34 -9.14 0.78
N ALA A 31 3.38 -8.46 1.39
CA ALA A 31 3.41 -8.13 2.80
C ALA A 31 3.36 -9.38 3.68
N VAL A 32 4.09 -9.35 4.80
CA VAL A 32 4.10 -10.41 5.82
C VAL A 32 3.44 -9.89 7.10
N ALA A 33 2.41 -10.57 7.57
CA ALA A 33 1.78 -10.26 8.86
C ALA A 33 2.67 -10.73 10.02
N ILE A 34 3.05 -9.82 10.90
CA ILE A 34 3.85 -10.13 12.08
C ILE A 34 2.93 -10.31 13.28
N LEU A 35 3.02 -11.49 13.90
CA LEU A 35 2.20 -11.87 15.03
C LEU A 35 2.94 -11.65 16.36
N TYR A 36 2.22 -11.16 17.37
CA TYR A 36 2.62 -11.15 18.77
C TYR A 36 1.57 -11.86 19.59
N ARG A 37 1.95 -12.91 20.34
CA ARG A 37 1.02 -13.74 21.12
C ARG A 37 -0.18 -14.26 20.29
N ASN A 38 0.07 -14.65 19.05
CA ASN A 38 -0.92 -15.12 18.06
C ASN A 38 -1.93 -14.04 17.59
N GLU A 39 -1.66 -12.77 17.86
CA GLU A 39 -2.46 -11.65 17.35
C GLU A 39 -1.63 -10.84 16.33
N PRO A 40 -2.21 -10.39 15.20
CA PRO A 40 -1.50 -9.54 14.25
C PRO A 40 -1.11 -8.21 14.90
N ALA A 41 0.19 -7.95 14.97
CA ALA A 41 0.72 -6.72 15.55
C ALA A 41 0.95 -5.65 14.46
N PHE A 42 1.56 -6.03 13.34
CA PHE A 42 1.84 -5.14 12.20
C PHE A 42 2.13 -5.94 10.93
N TYR A 43 2.26 -5.25 9.80
CA TYR A 43 2.71 -5.84 8.54
C TYR A 43 4.14 -5.38 8.22
N CYS A 44 5.00 -6.31 7.82
CA CYS A 44 6.25 -6.00 7.14
C CYS A 44 5.96 -5.90 5.64
N VAL A 45 6.09 -4.71 5.06
CA VAL A 45 5.89 -4.45 3.64
C VAL A 45 7.27 -4.25 2.99
N PRO A 46 7.61 -5.02 1.93
CA PRO A 46 8.85 -4.79 1.19
C PRO A 46 8.94 -3.38 0.59
N PRO A 47 10.13 -2.80 0.42
CA PRO A 47 10.30 -1.44 -0.09
C PRO A 47 9.59 -1.18 -1.42
N GLU A 48 9.67 -2.13 -2.36
CA GLU A 48 9.07 -2.02 -3.69
C GLU A 48 7.54 -1.99 -3.61
N LEU A 49 6.96 -2.85 -2.76
CA LEU A 49 5.52 -2.90 -2.55
C LEU A 49 5.02 -1.65 -1.81
N TYR A 50 5.79 -1.13 -0.86
CA TYR A 50 5.44 0.10 -0.17
C TYR A 50 5.46 1.31 -1.11
N ALA A 51 6.46 1.41 -1.99
CA ALA A 51 6.52 2.44 -3.02
C ALA A 51 5.30 2.37 -3.97
N TYR A 52 4.93 1.16 -4.41
CA TYR A 52 3.73 0.95 -5.22
C TYR A 52 2.44 1.41 -4.52
N TYR A 53 2.30 1.16 -3.20
CA TYR A 53 1.14 1.65 -2.46
C TYR A 53 1.09 3.18 -2.33
N LEU A 54 2.25 3.84 -2.25
CA LEU A 54 2.31 5.31 -2.25
C LEU A 54 1.86 5.88 -3.60
N GLU A 55 2.37 5.34 -4.71
CA GLU A 55 1.97 5.75 -6.06
C GLU A 55 0.45 5.57 -6.27
N LEU A 56 -0.09 4.42 -5.86
CA LEU A 56 -1.54 4.17 -5.94
C LEU A 56 -2.38 5.15 -5.11
N ALA A 57 -1.88 5.56 -3.94
CA ALA A 57 -2.57 6.53 -3.08
C ALA A 57 -2.54 7.94 -3.69
N GLU A 58 -1.42 8.34 -4.29
CA GLU A 58 -1.28 9.60 -5.01
C GLU A 58 -2.23 9.65 -6.23
N ASP A 59 -2.26 8.58 -7.03
CA ASP A 59 -3.17 8.46 -8.17
C ASP A 59 -4.64 8.53 -7.77
N ALA A 60 -5.02 7.88 -6.65
CA ALA A 60 -6.38 7.93 -6.14
C ALA A 60 -6.81 9.36 -5.77
N GLU A 61 -5.90 10.14 -5.18
CA GLU A 61 -6.16 11.54 -4.83
C GLU A 61 -6.26 12.43 -6.08
N LEU A 62 -5.37 12.22 -7.07
CA LEU A 62 -5.45 12.92 -8.36
C LEU A 62 -6.78 12.63 -9.07
N ASN A 63 -7.21 11.37 -9.10
CA ASN A 63 -8.50 10.98 -9.68
C ASN A 63 -9.67 11.66 -8.96
N ARG A 64 -9.63 11.74 -7.62
CA ARG A 64 -10.65 12.46 -6.84
C ARG A 64 -10.73 13.93 -7.24
N ILE A 65 -9.59 14.60 -7.41
CA ILE A 65 -9.53 16.01 -7.84
C ILE A 65 -10.11 16.17 -9.26
N VAL A 66 -9.78 15.27 -10.17
CA VAL A 66 -10.33 15.28 -11.55
C VAL A 66 -11.84 15.14 -11.50
N ASP A 67 -12.37 14.16 -10.76
CA ASP A 67 -13.81 13.94 -10.62
C ASP A 67 -14.54 15.16 -10.04
N GLU A 68 -13.96 15.82 -9.05
CA GLU A 68 -14.50 17.04 -8.45
C GLU A 68 -14.54 18.19 -9.47
N ARG A 69 -13.48 18.37 -10.26
CA ARG A 69 -13.43 19.42 -11.29
C ARG A 69 -14.42 19.15 -12.41
N VAL A 70 -14.54 17.91 -12.87
CA VAL A 70 -15.51 17.50 -13.90
C VAL A 70 -16.94 17.79 -13.43
N LYS A 71 -17.27 17.48 -12.16
CA LYS A 71 -18.60 17.76 -11.59
C LYS A 71 -18.94 19.25 -11.57
N ARG A 72 -17.95 20.14 -11.38
CA ARG A 72 -18.18 21.59 -11.35
C ARG A 72 -18.54 22.17 -12.72
N SER A 73 -18.26 21.47 -13.82
CA SER A 73 -18.58 21.90 -15.20
C SER A 73 -18.03 23.28 -15.60
N GLU A 74 -16.98 23.75 -14.92
CA GLU A 74 -16.28 25.01 -15.21
C GLU A 74 -15.11 24.72 -16.15
N PHE A 75 -15.36 24.79 -17.46
CA PHE A 75 -14.34 24.54 -18.48
C PHE A 75 -13.97 25.84 -19.19
N VAL A 76 -12.67 26.06 -19.39
CA VAL A 76 -12.13 27.15 -20.20
C VAL A 76 -11.55 26.54 -21.48
N SER A 77 -12.05 26.98 -22.63
CA SER A 77 -11.48 26.59 -23.93
C SER A 77 -10.14 27.29 -24.11
N VAL A 78 -9.10 26.52 -24.40
CA VAL A 78 -7.75 27.02 -24.70
C VAL A 78 -7.26 26.37 -26.00
N ASN A 79 -6.48 27.11 -26.79
CA ASN A 79 -5.77 26.58 -27.95
C ASN A 79 -4.29 26.42 -27.58
N LEU A 80 -3.71 25.25 -27.87
CA LEU A 80 -2.28 25.00 -27.60
C LEU A 80 -1.34 25.84 -28.47
N GLU A 81 -1.81 26.31 -29.63
CA GLU A 81 -1.02 27.16 -30.54
C GLU A 81 -0.86 28.60 -30.03
N ASP A 82 -1.66 29.01 -29.04
CA ASP A 82 -1.68 30.36 -28.47
C ASP A 82 -0.83 30.49 -27.18
N LEU A 83 -0.11 29.42 -26.78
CA LEU A 83 0.71 29.35 -25.55
C LEU A 83 2.21 29.41 -25.85
#